data_AF-A0A6J5TXH2-F1
#
_entry.id   AF-A0A6J5TXH2-F1
#
_cell.length_a   1.000
_cell.length_b   1.000
_cell.length_c   1.000
_cell.angle_alpha   90.00
_cell.angle_beta   90.00
_cell.angle_gamma   90.00
#
_symmetry.space_group_name_H-M   'P 1'
#
loop_
_entity.id
_entity.type
_entity.pdbx_description
1 polymer ?
#
loop_
_entity_poly.entity_id
_entity_poly.type
_entity_poly.pdbx_seq_one_letter_code
_entity_poly.pdbx_strand_id
1 'polypeptide(L)'
;MTNQNVVVSDAKGVAVTVAVTVTVANQSMFSSSVPKPRTAEAGGGAGCFTIPRNIKLLKVETEGGAARVNAWVDSLRASSPPRVKSATETVDYSSWNLHHPSAMSMFEEITNYSKGKQIVLFLDYDGTLSPIVEDPDRAFMSREMRNAVKAAARYFPTAIVSGRCRDKVHSFVKLGELYYAGSHGMDIKGPSKSSKYKNGNQAVLFQPASEFVPMIDEVCKILVEKTRSISGARVENNKFCLSVHFRCVDEKSWAALAEQVRLVLNEYPKLRLTQGRKVLEIRPTIKWDKGKALEFLLESLGYANSNEVLPVYIGDDRTDEDAFKVLRDRGQGFGILVSKVPKETNASYSLQEPAEVKDFLWRLVEWKRLSQQQRN
;
A
#
# COMPACT_ATOMS: atom_id res chain seq x y z
N MET A 1 -50.39 -6.45 -8.29
CA MET A 1 -50.98 -7.79 -8.42
C MET A 1 -49.85 -8.81 -8.43
N THR A 2 -50.06 -9.94 -7.75
CA THR A 2 -49.23 -11.16 -7.61
C THR A 2 -47.89 -11.09 -6.84
N ASN A 3 -48.01 -11.43 -5.55
CA ASN A 3 -47.07 -12.08 -4.60
C ASN A 3 -46.49 -13.41 -5.16
N GLN A 4 -45.45 -14.12 -4.66
CA GLN A 4 -44.67 -14.24 -3.41
C GLN A 4 -43.50 -15.25 -3.70
N ASN A 5 -42.34 -15.29 -3.03
CA ASN A 5 -42.13 -15.95 -1.73
C ASN A 5 -40.67 -15.76 -1.23
N VAL A 6 -40.52 -15.27 0.01
CA VAL A 6 -39.38 -15.52 0.90
C VAL A 6 -39.97 -15.94 2.24
N VAL A 7 -39.51 -17.07 2.78
CA VAL A 7 -39.91 -17.61 4.08
C VAL A 7 -38.92 -17.11 5.13
N VAL A 8 -39.43 -16.42 6.15
CA VAL A 8 -38.77 -16.24 7.45
C VAL A 8 -39.81 -16.52 8.53
N SER A 9 -39.45 -17.37 9.48
CA SER A 9 -40.29 -17.80 10.60
C SER A 9 -40.38 -16.76 11.70
N ASP A 10 -41.60 -16.61 12.21
CA ASP A 10 -42.08 -15.69 13.24
C ASP A 10 -41.66 -16.09 14.67
N ALA A 11 -41.41 -15.10 15.51
CA ALA A 11 -41.65 -15.19 16.96
C ALA A 11 -42.09 -13.81 17.50
N LYS A 12 -43.26 -13.82 18.13
CA LYS A 12 -44.13 -12.70 18.54
C LYS A 12 -43.52 -11.75 19.57
N GLY A 13 -43.79 -10.46 19.42
CA GLY A 13 -43.64 -9.42 20.45
C GLY A 13 -44.42 -8.16 20.09
N VAL A 14 -45.29 -7.71 21.00
CA VAL A 14 -46.36 -6.71 20.88
C VAL A 14 -45.93 -5.36 20.30
N ALA A 15 -46.76 -4.82 19.40
CA ALA A 15 -46.60 -3.52 18.75
C ALA A 15 -47.09 -2.36 19.64
N VAL A 16 -46.26 -1.31 19.74
CA VAL A 16 -46.70 0.06 20.07
C VAL A 16 -46.23 0.95 18.91
N THR A 17 -47.19 1.43 18.13
CA THR A 17 -46.94 2.28 16.96
C THR A 17 -46.89 3.74 17.40
N VAL A 18 -45.71 4.36 17.34
CA VAL A 18 -45.55 5.82 17.40
C VAL A 18 -45.11 6.27 16.01
N ALA A 19 -45.99 6.97 15.31
CA ALA A 19 -45.69 7.58 14.02
C ALA A 19 -44.89 8.88 14.26
N VAL A 20 -43.68 8.95 13.73
CA VAL A 20 -42.90 10.19 13.64
C VAL A 20 -42.68 10.48 12.16
N THR A 21 -43.42 11.46 11.67
CA THR A 21 -43.24 12.09 10.36
C THR A 21 -42.01 13.00 10.44
N VAL A 22 -40.98 12.73 9.62
CA VAL A 22 -39.86 13.67 9.41
C VAL A 22 -39.92 14.15 7.97
N THR A 23 -40.17 15.43 7.82
CA THR A 23 -40.22 16.19 6.58
C THR A 23 -38.81 16.36 5.99
N VAL A 24 -38.68 16.07 4.70
CA VAL A 24 -37.47 16.31 3.91
C VAL A 24 -37.50 17.76 3.42
N ALA A 25 -36.55 18.58 3.89
CA ALA A 25 -36.29 19.90 3.32
C ALA A 25 -35.02 19.85 2.47
N ASN A 26 -35.23 19.88 1.15
CA ASN A 26 -34.21 20.19 0.15
C ASN A 26 -33.94 21.69 0.20
N GLN A 27 -32.68 22.12 0.37
CA GLN A 27 -32.25 23.43 -0.15
C GLN A 27 -30.72 23.50 -0.27
N SER A 28 -30.27 23.59 -1.53
CA SER A 28 -28.95 24.07 -1.92
C SER A 28 -28.91 25.59 -1.81
N MET A 29 -27.93 26.17 -1.13
CA MET A 29 -27.46 27.53 -1.43
C MET A 29 -25.95 27.62 -1.22
N PHE A 30 -25.26 27.94 -2.31
CA PHE A 30 -23.88 28.44 -2.32
C PHE A 30 -23.81 29.77 -1.55
N SER A 31 -22.78 29.95 -0.74
CA SER A 31 -22.16 31.28 -0.54
C SER A 31 -20.74 31.13 0.00
N SER A 32 -19.82 31.76 -0.71
CA SER A 32 -18.40 31.89 -0.44
C SER A 32 -18.11 33.04 0.53
N SER A 33 -17.43 32.78 1.66
CA SER A 33 -16.47 33.71 2.27
C SER A 33 -15.87 33.12 3.54
N VAL A 34 -14.54 32.94 3.53
CA VAL A 34 -13.74 32.57 4.72
C VAL A 34 -13.20 33.86 5.34
N PRO A 35 -13.40 34.12 6.65
CA PRO A 35 -12.72 35.21 7.35
C PRO A 35 -11.30 34.79 7.76
N LYS A 36 -10.32 35.68 7.54
CA LYS A 36 -8.94 35.59 8.07
C LYS A 36 -8.93 35.68 9.61
N PRO A 37 -8.09 34.89 10.32
CA PRO A 37 -7.67 35.23 11.67
C PRO A 37 -6.41 36.10 11.70
N ARG A 38 -6.38 36.97 12.72
CA ARG A 38 -5.32 37.93 13.06
C ARG A 38 -4.09 37.26 13.67
N THR A 39 -2.95 37.91 13.50
CA THR A 39 -1.64 37.66 14.11
C THR A 39 -1.63 37.97 15.61
N ALA A 40 -0.97 37.11 16.40
CA ALA A 40 -0.41 37.42 17.72
C ALA A 40 0.90 36.63 17.90
N GLU A 41 1.83 37.24 18.62
CA GLU A 41 3.28 37.02 18.60
C GLU A 41 3.80 35.89 19.51
N ALA A 42 4.96 35.37 19.08
CA ALA A 42 6.17 34.96 19.82
C ALA A 42 6.10 33.94 20.99
N GLY A 43 6.80 32.81 20.78
CA GLY A 43 7.25 31.91 21.86
C GLY A 43 8.03 30.68 21.37
N GLY A 44 9.30 30.86 21.02
CA GLY A 44 10.40 29.90 21.25
C GLY A 44 10.41 28.51 20.59
N GLY A 45 11.32 28.32 19.62
CA GLY A 45 12.21 27.14 19.60
C GLY A 45 11.82 25.95 18.71
N ALA A 46 12.44 25.89 17.52
CA ALA A 46 12.98 24.74 16.77
C ALA A 46 12.72 24.91 15.27
N GLY A 47 13.78 25.27 14.53
CA GLY A 47 13.70 25.61 13.11
C GLY A 47 13.36 24.41 12.23
N CYS A 48 12.26 24.53 11.47
CA CYS A 48 11.99 23.72 10.30
C CYS A 48 11.99 24.66 9.08
N PHE A 49 12.98 24.53 8.21
CA PHE A 49 13.06 25.29 6.97
C PHE A 49 12.19 24.62 5.91
N THR A 50 11.02 25.18 5.63
CA THR A 50 10.17 24.81 4.48
C THR A 50 10.56 25.63 3.25
N ILE A 51 11.05 24.97 2.20
CA ILE A 51 11.20 25.55 0.85
C ILE A 51 10.09 24.96 -0.03
N PRO A 52 9.29 25.77 -0.74
CA PRO A 52 8.30 25.24 -1.67
C PRO A 52 8.98 24.75 -2.96
N ARG A 53 8.72 23.50 -3.36
CA ARG A 53 9.06 23.00 -4.70
C ARG A 53 7.77 22.85 -5.52
N ASN A 54 7.72 23.58 -6.63
CA ASN A 54 6.69 23.49 -7.64
C ASN A 54 6.70 22.09 -8.29
N ILE A 55 5.65 21.32 -8.05
CA ILE A 55 5.36 20.09 -8.80
C ILE A 55 4.77 20.52 -10.14
N LYS A 56 5.58 20.50 -11.20
CA LYS A 56 5.08 20.60 -12.59
C LYS A 56 4.38 19.29 -12.93
N LEU A 57 3.06 19.31 -12.96
CA LEU A 57 2.24 18.32 -13.63
C LEU A 57 2.53 18.44 -15.14
N LEU A 58 3.26 17.50 -15.72
CA LEU A 58 3.46 17.43 -17.17
C LEU A 58 2.13 17.02 -17.83
N LYS A 59 1.37 18.02 -18.29
CA LYS A 59 0.43 17.84 -19.40
C LYS A 59 1.26 17.56 -20.64
N VAL A 60 1.17 16.33 -21.16
CA VAL A 60 1.79 15.97 -22.44
C VAL A 60 0.78 16.29 -23.54
N GLU A 61 1.06 17.37 -24.27
CA GLU A 61 0.40 17.69 -25.53
C GLU A 61 0.95 16.80 -26.66
N THR A 62 0.08 16.58 -27.63
CA THR A 62 0.12 15.54 -28.65
C THR A 62 0.99 15.96 -29.82
N GLU A 63 2.12 15.28 -30.08
CA GLU A 63 2.71 15.06 -31.44
C GLU A 63 3.99 14.19 -31.38
N GLY A 64 4.19 13.28 -32.35
CA GLY A 64 5.45 12.55 -32.60
C GLY A 64 5.56 11.12 -32.03
N GLY A 65 5.22 10.09 -32.83
CA GLY A 65 5.20 8.68 -32.40
C GLY A 65 6.55 8.07 -32.01
N ALA A 66 7.64 8.36 -32.71
CA ALA A 66 8.96 7.76 -32.44
C ALA A 66 9.66 8.36 -31.20
N ALA A 67 9.54 9.67 -31.00
CA ALA A 67 10.10 10.35 -29.82
C ALA A 67 9.39 9.92 -28.52
N ARG A 68 8.06 9.70 -28.59
CA ARG A 68 7.29 9.17 -27.46
C ARG A 68 7.71 7.76 -27.07
N VAL A 69 7.97 6.87 -28.05
CA VAL A 69 8.40 5.50 -27.79
C VAL A 69 9.76 5.47 -27.06
N ASN A 70 10.71 6.29 -27.48
CA ASN A 70 12.04 6.35 -26.84
C ASN A 70 11.97 6.87 -25.39
N ALA A 71 11.26 7.99 -25.15
CA ALA A 71 11.05 8.51 -23.80
C ALA A 71 10.34 7.50 -22.89
N TRP A 72 9.47 6.67 -23.45
CA TRP A 72 8.77 5.62 -22.72
C TRP A 72 9.67 4.43 -22.37
N VAL A 73 10.49 3.96 -23.32
CA VAL A 73 11.49 2.91 -23.06
C VAL A 73 12.48 3.38 -22.00
N ASP A 74 12.88 4.66 -22.03
CA ASP A 74 13.72 5.24 -20.99
C ASP A 74 13.03 5.24 -19.62
N SER A 75 11.71 5.48 -19.57
CA SER A 75 10.90 5.33 -18.34
C SER A 75 10.82 3.88 -17.84
N LEU A 76 10.70 2.90 -18.75
CA LEU A 76 10.78 1.46 -18.41
C LEU A 76 12.18 1.05 -17.91
N ARG A 77 13.22 1.69 -18.45
CA ARG A 77 14.59 1.48 -18.01
C ARG A 77 14.82 2.10 -16.63
N ALA A 78 14.27 3.29 -16.36
CA ALA A 78 14.37 3.95 -15.05
C ALA A 78 13.59 3.22 -13.94
N SER A 79 12.50 2.54 -14.29
CA SER A 79 11.74 1.68 -13.37
C SER A 79 12.34 0.27 -13.21
N SER A 80 13.37 -0.09 -13.98
CA SER A 80 14.12 -1.33 -13.76
C SER A 80 15.05 -1.20 -12.54
N PRO A 81 15.34 -2.29 -11.80
CA PRO A 81 16.37 -2.26 -10.77
C PRO A 81 17.66 -1.70 -11.38
N PRO A 82 18.37 -0.79 -10.68
CA PRO A 82 19.59 -0.23 -11.23
C PRO A 82 20.54 -1.39 -11.53
N ARG A 83 20.96 -1.52 -12.80
CA ARG A 83 22.28 -2.10 -13.08
C ARG A 83 23.24 -1.30 -12.21
N VAL A 84 24.12 -1.97 -11.47
CA VAL A 84 25.25 -1.31 -10.80
C VAL A 84 26.02 -0.59 -11.90
N LYS A 85 25.68 0.69 -12.12
CA LYS A 85 26.38 1.57 -13.04
C LYS A 85 27.44 2.27 -12.23
N SER A 86 28.65 2.20 -12.76
CA SER A 86 29.83 2.90 -12.30
C SER A 86 29.51 4.34 -11.93
N ALA A 87 30.03 4.76 -10.78
CA ALA A 87 29.91 6.05 -10.13
C ALA A 87 29.81 7.24 -11.12
N THR A 88 28.71 7.99 -11.07
CA THR A 88 28.66 9.43 -11.49
C THR A 88 27.37 10.18 -11.11
N GLU A 89 26.52 9.66 -10.23
CA GLU A 89 25.48 10.47 -9.56
C GLU A 89 25.54 10.20 -8.05
N THR A 90 26.47 10.87 -7.39
CA THR A 90 26.53 10.91 -5.92
C THR A 90 25.36 11.74 -5.41
N VAL A 91 24.16 11.16 -5.35
CA VAL A 91 23.24 11.53 -4.27
C VAL A 91 24.07 11.36 -3.01
N ASP A 92 24.31 12.45 -2.29
CA ASP A 92 25.18 12.45 -1.12
C ASP A 92 24.61 11.45 -0.10
N TYR A 93 25.15 10.24 -0.13
CA TYR A 93 24.71 9.10 0.67
C TYR A 93 24.77 9.45 2.15
N SER A 94 25.70 10.33 2.54
CA SER A 94 25.82 10.84 3.91
C SER A 94 24.64 11.74 4.29
N SER A 95 24.26 12.68 3.41
CA SER A 95 23.06 13.52 3.59
C SER A 95 21.77 12.68 3.55
N TRP A 96 21.68 11.68 2.68
CA TRP A 96 20.49 10.82 2.63
C TRP A 96 20.32 10.00 3.93
N ASN A 97 21.40 9.42 4.45
CA ASN A 97 21.36 8.70 5.73
C ASN A 97 21.03 9.61 6.92
N LEU A 98 21.39 10.90 6.85
CA LEU A 98 21.02 11.86 7.88
C LEU A 98 19.50 12.08 7.93
N HIS A 99 18.83 12.09 6.78
CA HIS A 99 17.38 12.28 6.68
C HIS A 99 16.58 10.98 6.85
N HIS A 100 17.18 9.83 6.51
CA HIS A 100 16.55 8.51 6.55
C HIS A 100 17.46 7.48 7.23
N PRO A 101 17.80 7.68 8.52
CA PRO A 101 18.75 6.82 9.22
C PRO A 101 18.24 5.39 9.32
N SER A 102 19.17 4.45 9.52
CA SER A 102 18.82 3.04 9.69
C SER A 102 17.90 2.85 10.89
N ALA A 103 16.75 2.18 10.69
CA ALA A 103 15.84 1.83 11.77
C ALA A 103 16.48 0.91 12.81
N MET A 104 17.52 0.15 12.43
CA MET A 104 18.31 -0.68 13.36
C MET A 104 19.20 0.18 14.27
N SER A 105 19.82 1.22 13.72
CA SER A 105 20.63 2.17 14.49
C SER A 105 19.77 3.05 15.40
N MET A 106 18.58 3.46 14.92
CA MET A 106 17.64 4.30 15.66
C MET A 106 16.67 3.50 16.55
N PHE A 107 16.94 2.21 16.77
CA PHE A 107 15.98 1.31 17.42
C PHE A 107 15.60 1.76 18.85
N GLU A 108 16.55 2.28 19.61
CA GLU A 108 16.29 2.79 20.96
C GLU A 108 15.39 4.03 20.95
N GLU A 109 15.60 4.95 20.01
CA GLU A 109 14.74 6.11 19.82
C GLU A 109 13.32 5.68 19.42
N ILE A 110 13.21 4.80 18.43
CA ILE A 110 11.94 4.24 17.97
C ILE A 110 11.17 3.61 19.13
N THR A 111 11.82 2.76 19.92
CA THR A 111 11.17 2.08 21.04
C THR A 111 10.83 3.02 22.19
N ASN A 112 11.63 4.05 22.44
CA ASN A 112 11.31 5.11 23.39
C ASN A 112 10.06 5.90 22.96
N TYR A 113 9.97 6.29 21.69
CA TYR A 113 8.79 6.96 21.12
C TYR A 113 7.54 6.07 21.11
N SER A 114 7.74 4.74 21.10
CA SER A 114 6.69 3.72 21.12
C SER A 114 6.15 3.41 22.52
N LYS A 115 6.79 3.88 23.59
CA LYS A 115 6.35 3.61 24.97
C LYS A 115 4.94 4.16 25.19
N GLY A 116 4.07 3.33 25.78
CA GLY A 116 2.68 3.69 26.06
C GLY A 116 1.73 3.62 24.85
N LYS A 117 2.25 3.37 23.64
CA LYS A 117 1.44 3.25 22.42
C LYS A 117 1.29 1.80 21.96
N GLN A 118 0.17 1.47 21.33
CA GLN A 118 -0.03 0.23 20.60
C GLN A 118 0.60 0.35 19.21
N ILE A 119 1.66 -0.42 18.95
CA ILE A 119 2.22 -0.52 17.60
C ILE A 119 1.28 -1.34 16.72
N VAL A 120 1.02 -0.86 15.50
CA VAL A 120 0.35 -1.61 14.42
C VAL A 120 1.30 -1.71 13.24
N LEU A 121 1.61 -2.93 12.82
CA LEU A 121 2.58 -3.20 11.76
C LEU A 121 1.87 -3.36 10.40
N PHE A 122 2.37 -2.64 9.41
CA PHE A 122 1.98 -2.79 8.01
C PHE A 122 3.22 -3.18 7.22
N LEU A 123 3.16 -4.33 6.55
CA LEU A 123 4.32 -4.91 5.90
C LEU A 123 3.99 -5.14 4.43
N ASP A 124 4.75 -4.51 3.55
CA ASP A 124 4.77 -4.90 2.14
C ASP A 124 5.39 -6.30 1.97
N TYR A 125 5.18 -6.93 0.81
CA TYR A 125 5.65 -8.29 0.57
C TYR A 125 6.90 -8.38 -0.31
N ASP A 126 6.81 -7.99 -1.58
CA ASP A 126 7.87 -8.20 -2.58
C ASP A 126 8.96 -7.15 -2.43
N GLY A 127 10.19 -7.54 -2.12
CA GLY A 127 11.29 -6.61 -1.84
C GLY A 127 11.40 -6.22 -0.37
N THR A 128 10.37 -6.53 0.44
CA THR A 128 10.30 -6.24 1.87
C THR A 128 10.40 -7.51 2.71
N LEU A 129 9.47 -8.45 2.56
CA LEU A 129 9.45 -9.73 3.29
C LEU A 129 10.02 -10.90 2.49
N SER A 130 10.07 -10.75 1.16
CA SER A 130 10.68 -11.69 0.23
C SER A 130 11.65 -10.93 -0.67
N PRO A 131 12.79 -11.51 -1.07
CA PRO A 131 13.63 -10.89 -2.10
C PRO A 131 12.87 -10.74 -3.43
N ILE A 132 13.28 -9.75 -4.22
CA ILE A 132 12.81 -9.59 -5.61
C ILE A 132 13.44 -10.71 -6.45
N VAL A 133 12.60 -11.53 -7.08
CA VAL A 133 13.01 -12.66 -7.93
C VAL A 133 12.57 -12.45 -9.38
N GLU A 134 13.08 -13.27 -10.29
CA GLU A 134 12.70 -13.20 -11.71
C GLU A 134 11.29 -13.73 -11.96
N ASP A 135 10.99 -14.91 -11.40
CA ASP A 135 9.67 -15.51 -11.49
C ASP A 135 8.81 -15.07 -10.29
N PRO A 136 7.75 -14.25 -10.51
CA PRO A 136 6.90 -13.79 -9.42
C PRO A 136 6.21 -14.94 -8.67
N ASP A 137 6.09 -16.14 -9.24
CA ASP A 137 5.52 -17.31 -8.56
C ASP A 137 6.49 -17.97 -7.56
N ARG A 138 7.77 -17.55 -7.58
CA ARG A 138 8.84 -18.08 -6.72
C ARG A 138 9.32 -17.09 -5.66
N ALA A 139 8.61 -15.99 -5.47
CA ALA A 139 8.89 -14.97 -4.44
C ALA A 139 8.51 -15.49 -3.05
N PHE A 140 9.12 -16.58 -2.60
CA PHE A 140 8.77 -17.24 -1.35
C PHE A 140 9.40 -16.53 -0.15
N MET A 141 8.58 -16.25 0.86
CA MET A 141 9.03 -15.87 2.19
C MET A 141 9.77 -17.04 2.86
N SER A 142 10.98 -16.77 3.38
CA SER A 142 11.77 -17.76 4.12
C SER A 142 11.08 -18.20 5.41
N ARG A 143 11.50 -19.36 5.95
CA ARG A 143 10.94 -19.87 7.21
C ARG A 143 11.24 -18.91 8.37
N GLU A 144 12.43 -18.33 8.38
CA GLU A 144 12.93 -17.41 9.39
C GLU A 144 12.14 -16.11 9.39
N MET A 145 11.88 -15.54 8.20
CA MET A 145 11.04 -14.34 8.05
C MET A 145 9.60 -14.63 8.51
N ARG A 146 9.02 -15.76 8.10
CA ARG A 146 7.68 -16.16 8.54
C ARG A 146 7.58 -16.28 10.06
N ASN A 147 8.60 -16.84 10.70
CA ASN A 147 8.67 -16.93 12.15
C ASN A 147 8.76 -15.55 12.81
N ALA A 148 9.54 -14.62 12.25
CA ALA A 148 9.65 -13.24 12.73
C ALA A 148 8.30 -12.52 12.66
N VAL A 149 7.62 -12.55 11.50
CA VAL A 149 6.30 -11.96 11.30
C VAL A 149 5.28 -12.58 12.25
N LYS A 150 5.28 -13.91 12.38
CA LYS A 150 4.40 -14.64 13.32
C LYS A 150 4.64 -14.23 14.77
N ALA A 151 5.89 -14.08 15.17
CA ALA A 151 6.25 -13.67 16.52
C ALA A 151 5.80 -12.22 16.78
N ALA A 152 6.03 -11.30 15.84
CA ALA A 152 5.58 -9.91 15.92
C ALA A 152 4.05 -9.81 16.03
N ALA A 153 3.31 -10.60 15.24
CA ALA A 153 1.85 -10.63 15.23
C ALA A 153 1.21 -11.08 16.57
N ARG A 154 1.97 -11.71 17.48
CA ARG A 154 1.48 -12.04 18.83
C ARG A 154 1.36 -10.82 19.73
N TYR A 155 2.10 -9.75 19.43
CA TYR A 155 2.22 -8.56 20.27
C TYR A 155 1.62 -7.32 19.61
N PHE A 156 1.62 -7.30 18.28
CA PHE A 156 1.23 -6.16 17.47
C PHE A 156 0.21 -6.62 16.43
N PRO A 157 -0.95 -5.94 16.27
CA PRO A 157 -1.78 -6.14 15.10
C PRO A 157 -0.94 -5.93 13.83
N THR A 158 -0.97 -6.90 12.93
CA THR A 158 -0.09 -6.93 11.75
C THR A 158 -0.91 -7.16 10.49
N ALA A 159 -0.63 -6.36 9.46
CA ALA A 159 -1.23 -6.44 8.14
C ALA A 159 -0.16 -6.63 7.06
N ILE A 160 -0.41 -7.54 6.12
CA ILE A 160 0.34 -7.63 4.87
C ILE A 160 -0.36 -6.77 3.83
N VAL A 161 0.36 -5.83 3.22
CA VAL A 161 -0.18 -4.91 2.20
C VAL A 161 0.59 -5.12 0.89
N SER A 162 -0.02 -5.75 -0.11
CA SER A 162 0.68 -6.18 -1.32
C SER A 162 -0.05 -5.78 -2.60
N GLY A 163 0.73 -5.59 -3.67
CA GLY A 163 0.19 -5.47 -5.03
C GLY A 163 -0.41 -6.78 -5.58
N ARG A 164 0.02 -7.92 -5.05
CA ARG A 164 -0.50 -9.24 -5.43
C ARG A 164 -1.94 -9.44 -4.99
N CYS A 165 -2.67 -10.32 -5.67
CA CYS A 165 -3.96 -10.74 -5.14
C CYS A 165 -3.82 -11.37 -3.75
N ARG A 166 -4.87 -11.19 -2.94
CA ARG A 166 -4.90 -11.59 -1.54
C ARG A 166 -4.60 -13.08 -1.35
N ASP A 167 -5.17 -13.94 -2.19
CA ASP A 167 -5.02 -15.39 -2.07
C ASP A 167 -3.59 -15.83 -2.38
N LYS A 168 -2.93 -15.21 -3.36
CA LYS A 168 -1.53 -15.49 -3.71
C LYS A 168 -0.57 -15.07 -2.59
N VAL A 169 -0.67 -13.84 -2.10
CA VAL A 169 0.21 -13.40 -0.99
C VAL A 169 -0.07 -14.21 0.29
N HIS A 170 -1.33 -14.56 0.57
CA HIS A 170 -1.66 -15.46 1.67
C HIS A 170 -1.04 -16.85 1.47
N SER A 171 -1.03 -17.40 0.26
CA SER A 171 -0.39 -18.69 -0.04
C SER A 171 1.12 -18.69 0.22
N PHE A 172 1.77 -17.54 0.10
CA PHE A 172 3.19 -17.41 0.43
C PHE A 172 3.43 -17.20 1.93
N VAL A 173 2.65 -16.33 2.57
CA VAL A 173 2.81 -15.97 4.00
C VAL A 173 2.28 -17.02 4.96
N LYS A 174 1.16 -17.70 4.63
CA LYS A 174 0.52 -18.79 5.39
C LYS A 174 0.36 -18.53 6.89
N LEU A 175 0.00 -17.31 7.27
CA LEU A 175 -0.31 -16.92 8.65
C LEU A 175 -1.76 -16.42 8.71
N GLY A 176 -2.65 -17.17 9.35
CA GLY A 176 -4.08 -16.89 9.38
C GLY A 176 -4.50 -15.82 10.40
N GLU A 177 -3.58 -15.42 11.27
CA GLU A 177 -3.75 -14.40 12.30
C GLU A 177 -3.54 -12.96 11.81
N LEU A 178 -3.10 -12.78 10.56
CA LEU A 178 -2.81 -11.47 9.98
C LEU A 178 -4.01 -10.88 9.23
N TYR A 179 -3.99 -9.56 9.06
CA TYR A 179 -4.78 -8.88 8.05
C TYR A 179 -4.06 -8.98 6.69
N TYR A 180 -4.82 -9.10 5.61
CA TYR A 180 -4.28 -9.14 4.25
C TYR A 180 -5.00 -8.12 3.39
N ALA A 181 -4.23 -7.19 2.82
CA ALA A 181 -4.67 -6.19 1.87
C ALA A 181 -3.98 -6.49 0.52
N GLY A 182 -4.65 -7.25 -0.34
CA GLY A 182 -4.18 -7.58 -1.68
C GLY A 182 -4.59 -6.53 -2.71
N SER A 183 -4.03 -6.64 -3.92
CA SER A 183 -4.35 -5.80 -5.06
C SER A 183 -4.17 -4.30 -4.75
N HIS A 184 -3.04 -3.94 -4.14
CA HIS A 184 -2.75 -2.60 -3.62
C HIS A 184 -3.78 -2.11 -2.59
N GLY A 185 -4.33 -3.04 -1.83
CA GLY A 185 -5.32 -2.78 -0.80
C GLY A 185 -6.77 -2.71 -1.29
N MET A 186 -7.07 -3.09 -2.54
CA MET A 186 -8.45 -3.22 -3.02
C MET A 186 -9.11 -4.55 -2.63
N ASP A 187 -8.40 -5.50 -2.02
CA ASP A 187 -8.97 -6.71 -1.42
C ASP A 187 -8.47 -6.91 0.00
N ILE A 188 -9.21 -6.38 0.98
CA ILE A 188 -8.83 -6.43 2.39
C ILE A 188 -9.64 -7.52 3.10
N LYS A 189 -8.94 -8.37 3.87
CA LYS A 189 -9.54 -9.35 4.76
C LYS A 189 -8.82 -9.39 6.10
N GLY A 190 -9.57 -9.40 7.19
CA GLY A 190 -9.06 -9.65 8.54
C GLY A 190 -8.90 -11.14 8.86
N PRO A 191 -8.27 -11.46 10.02
CA PRO A 191 -8.12 -12.83 10.48
C PRO A 191 -9.49 -13.50 10.70
N SER A 192 -9.60 -14.79 10.34
CA SER A 192 -10.88 -15.52 10.41
C SER A 192 -11.29 -15.95 11.83
N LYS A 193 -10.38 -15.87 12.80
CA LYS A 193 -10.65 -16.13 14.21
C LYS A 193 -10.38 -14.83 14.98
N SER A 194 -11.34 -14.42 15.80
CA SER A 194 -11.24 -13.22 16.63
C SER A 194 -9.91 -13.20 17.36
N SER A 195 -9.11 -12.19 17.05
CA SER A 195 -7.96 -11.86 17.88
C SER A 195 -8.45 -11.54 19.30
N LYS A 196 -7.65 -11.83 20.33
CA LYS A 196 -8.02 -11.61 21.75
C LYS A 196 -8.19 -10.13 22.11
N TYR A 197 -8.02 -9.21 21.16
CA TYR A 197 -8.29 -7.78 21.34
C TYR A 197 -9.80 -7.52 21.15
N LYS A 198 -10.41 -6.93 22.19
CA LYS A 198 -11.84 -6.98 22.53
C LYS A 198 -12.82 -6.36 21.53
N ASN A 199 -14.04 -6.91 21.58
CA ASN A 199 -15.37 -6.34 21.35
C ASN A 199 -15.67 -5.64 20.01
N GLY A 200 -16.12 -6.43 19.04
CA GLY A 200 -16.72 -5.93 17.79
C GLY A 200 -16.47 -6.89 16.62
N ASN A 201 -16.94 -8.13 16.74
CA ASN A 201 -16.70 -9.20 15.77
C ASN A 201 -17.49 -8.99 14.48
N GLN A 202 -17.04 -8.08 13.62
CA GLN A 202 -17.41 -8.12 12.21
C GLN A 202 -16.18 -8.59 11.43
N ALA A 203 -16.36 -9.65 10.64
CA ALA A 203 -15.32 -10.12 9.74
C ALA A 203 -14.94 -8.97 8.81
N VAL A 204 -13.73 -8.43 8.96
CA VAL A 204 -13.24 -7.35 8.09
C VAL A 204 -13.11 -7.92 6.69
N LEU A 205 -13.98 -7.49 5.79
CA LEU A 205 -13.91 -7.72 4.35
C LEU A 205 -14.23 -6.40 3.66
N PHE A 206 -13.31 -5.92 2.82
CA PHE A 206 -13.50 -4.66 2.12
C PHE A 206 -12.92 -4.73 0.71
N GLN A 207 -13.77 -4.42 -0.27
CA GLN A 207 -13.48 -4.56 -1.70
C GLN A 207 -14.05 -3.36 -2.47
N PRO A 208 -13.40 -2.18 -2.41
CA PRO A 208 -13.92 -0.93 -2.97
C PRO A 208 -14.02 -0.95 -4.50
N ALA A 209 -13.35 -1.90 -5.15
CA ALA A 209 -13.31 -2.05 -6.60
C ALA A 209 -14.15 -3.23 -7.13
N SER A 210 -15.09 -3.76 -6.33
CA SER A 210 -15.91 -4.95 -6.67
C SER A 210 -16.58 -4.86 -8.05
N GLU A 211 -17.07 -3.68 -8.43
CA GLU A 211 -17.72 -3.45 -9.72
C GLU A 211 -16.79 -3.60 -10.93
N PHE A 212 -15.47 -3.53 -10.74
CA PHE A 212 -14.48 -3.59 -11.82
C PHE A 212 -14.03 -5.02 -12.16
N VAL A 213 -14.35 -6.02 -11.33
CA VAL A 213 -13.87 -7.41 -11.53
C VAL A 213 -14.21 -7.94 -12.93
N PRO A 214 -15.46 -7.81 -13.44
CA PRO A 214 -15.78 -8.31 -14.78
C PRO A 214 -14.93 -7.66 -15.89
N MET A 215 -14.69 -6.35 -15.78
CA MET A 215 -13.84 -5.60 -16.72
C MET A 215 -12.37 -6.04 -16.64
N ILE A 216 -11.85 -6.24 -15.42
CA ILE A 216 -10.48 -6.71 -15.22
C ILE A 216 -10.29 -8.11 -15.82
N ASP A 217 -11.25 -9.01 -15.63
CA ASP A 217 -11.21 -10.36 -16.19
C ASP A 217 -11.29 -10.35 -17.73
N GLU A 218 -12.10 -9.48 -18.31
CA GLU A 218 -12.19 -9.27 -19.76
C GLU A 218 -10.86 -8.76 -20.32
N VAL A 219 -10.33 -7.65 -19.76
CA VAL A 219 -9.06 -7.05 -20.21
C VAL A 219 -7.90 -8.03 -20.04
N CYS A 220 -7.91 -8.86 -19.00
CA CYS A 220 -6.91 -9.91 -18.83
C CYS A 220 -6.87 -10.87 -20.01
N LYS A 221 -8.04 -11.35 -20.47
CA LYS A 221 -8.12 -12.28 -21.62
C LYS A 221 -7.60 -11.63 -22.89
N ILE A 222 -7.95 -10.37 -23.12
CA ILE A 222 -7.50 -9.59 -24.28
C ILE A 222 -5.97 -9.42 -24.25
N LEU A 223 -5.41 -9.02 -23.10
CA LEU A 223 -3.97 -8.81 -22.95
C LEU A 223 -3.18 -10.11 -23.10
N VAL A 224 -3.67 -11.23 -22.55
CA VAL A 224 -3.03 -12.55 -22.73
C VAL A 224 -2.91 -12.86 -24.23
N GLU A 225 -3.97 -12.67 -25.00
CA GLU A 225 -3.93 -12.94 -26.44
C GLU A 225 -3.04 -11.94 -27.20
N LYS A 226 -3.18 -10.63 -26.92
CA LYS A 226 -2.40 -9.57 -27.61
C LYS A 226 -0.90 -9.64 -27.36
N THR A 227 -0.50 -10.11 -26.19
CA THR A 227 0.92 -10.19 -25.80
C THR A 227 1.55 -11.56 -26.09
N ARG A 228 0.77 -12.54 -26.57
CA ARG A 228 1.19 -13.93 -26.77
C ARG A 228 2.42 -14.10 -27.68
N SER A 229 2.57 -13.23 -28.68
CA SER A 229 3.70 -13.26 -29.63
C SER A 229 4.99 -12.68 -29.06
N ILE A 230 4.94 -12.02 -27.90
CA ILE A 230 6.10 -11.39 -27.26
C ILE A 230 6.71 -12.36 -26.26
N SER A 231 7.78 -13.04 -26.69
CA SER A 231 8.48 -14.02 -25.85
C SER A 231 8.91 -13.42 -24.51
N GLY A 232 8.60 -14.13 -23.42
CA GLY A 232 8.92 -13.73 -22.04
C GLY A 232 7.88 -12.80 -21.38
N ALA A 233 6.90 -12.28 -22.11
CA ALA A 233 5.83 -11.47 -21.52
C ALA A 233 4.85 -12.36 -20.76
N ARG A 234 4.42 -11.93 -19.58
CA ARG A 234 3.44 -12.66 -18.76
C ARG A 234 2.38 -11.71 -18.23
N VAL A 235 1.12 -12.02 -18.47
CA VAL A 235 -0.02 -11.30 -17.88
C VAL A 235 -0.50 -12.06 -16.64
N GLU A 236 -0.60 -11.36 -15.52
CA GLU A 236 -1.07 -11.90 -14.24
C GLU A 236 -2.34 -11.17 -13.82
N ASN A 237 -3.39 -11.94 -13.50
CA ASN A 237 -4.62 -11.41 -12.92
C ASN A 237 -4.51 -11.37 -11.39
N ASN A 238 -4.47 -10.15 -10.85
CA ASN A 238 -4.42 -9.89 -9.42
C ASN A 238 -5.81 -9.50 -8.86
N LYS A 239 -6.90 -9.98 -9.47
CA LYS A 239 -8.33 -9.76 -9.13
C LYS A 239 -8.86 -8.35 -9.36
N PHE A 240 -8.24 -7.34 -8.74
CA PHE A 240 -8.61 -5.93 -8.92
C PHE A 240 -7.56 -5.13 -9.70
N CYS A 241 -6.48 -5.79 -10.13
CA CYS A 241 -5.47 -5.22 -10.99
C CYS A 241 -4.88 -6.29 -11.90
N LEU A 242 -4.23 -5.88 -12.98
CA LEU A 242 -3.45 -6.77 -13.85
C LEU A 242 -1.99 -6.33 -13.82
N SER A 243 -1.11 -7.30 -13.98
CA SER A 243 0.33 -7.08 -14.09
C SER A 243 0.85 -7.70 -15.38
N VAL A 244 1.42 -6.90 -16.26
CA VAL A 244 2.12 -7.36 -17.46
C VAL A 244 3.61 -7.31 -17.17
N HIS A 245 4.17 -8.46 -16.83
CA HIS A 245 5.58 -8.63 -16.52
C HIS A 245 6.40 -8.65 -17.80
N PHE A 246 7.46 -7.84 -17.84
CA PHE A 246 8.36 -7.75 -18.98
C PHE A 246 9.82 -8.00 -18.59
N ARG A 247 10.05 -8.55 -17.40
CA ARG A 247 11.39 -8.83 -16.89
C ARG A 247 12.18 -9.81 -17.76
N CYS A 248 11.51 -10.81 -18.30
CA CYS A 248 12.08 -11.84 -19.17
C CYS A 248 11.90 -11.50 -20.67
N VAL A 249 11.42 -10.30 -21.00
CA VAL A 249 11.25 -9.84 -22.38
C VAL A 249 12.53 -9.15 -22.83
N ASP A 250 12.98 -9.46 -24.05
CA ASP A 250 14.09 -8.77 -24.70
C ASP A 250 13.81 -7.25 -24.77
N GLU A 251 14.79 -6.43 -24.41
CA GLU A 251 14.66 -4.96 -24.33
C GLU A 251 14.16 -4.35 -25.66
N LYS A 252 14.52 -4.94 -26.81
CA LYS A 252 14.05 -4.49 -28.13
C LYS A 252 12.53 -4.62 -28.31
N SER A 253 11.89 -5.48 -27.53
CA SER A 253 10.45 -5.76 -27.57
C SER A 253 9.66 -5.02 -26.49
N TRP A 254 10.32 -4.27 -25.60
CA TRP A 254 9.62 -3.52 -24.53
C TRP A 254 8.68 -2.47 -25.09
N ALA A 255 9.11 -1.71 -26.10
CA ALA A 255 8.30 -0.71 -26.78
C ALA A 255 7.05 -1.31 -27.43
N ALA A 256 7.21 -2.46 -28.11
CA ALA A 256 6.10 -3.16 -28.76
C ALA A 256 5.09 -3.67 -27.72
N LEU A 257 5.56 -4.26 -26.62
CA LEU A 257 4.71 -4.75 -25.54
C LEU A 257 3.92 -3.61 -24.89
N ALA A 258 4.62 -2.54 -24.52
CA ALA A 258 4.05 -1.32 -24.00
C ALA A 258 2.91 -0.77 -24.87
N GLU A 259 3.16 -0.70 -26.18
CA GLU A 259 2.18 -0.19 -27.13
C GLU A 259 0.97 -1.11 -27.26
N GLN A 260 1.16 -2.43 -27.28
CA GLN A 260 0.03 -3.39 -27.26
C GLN A 260 -0.84 -3.21 -26.01
N VAL A 261 -0.22 -3.06 -24.83
CA VAL A 261 -0.96 -2.81 -23.57
C VAL A 261 -1.72 -1.48 -23.65
N ARG A 262 -1.08 -0.43 -24.16
CA ARG A 262 -1.70 0.90 -24.30
C ARG A 262 -2.89 0.88 -25.27
N LEU A 263 -2.77 0.20 -26.40
CA LEU A 263 -3.85 0.10 -27.39
C LEU A 263 -5.09 -0.54 -26.80
N VAL A 264 -4.93 -1.61 -26.01
CA VAL A 264 -6.05 -2.21 -25.25
C VAL A 264 -6.65 -1.18 -24.30
N LEU A 265 -5.84 -0.48 -23.50
CA LEU A 265 -6.35 0.46 -22.50
C LEU A 265 -7.04 1.71 -23.07
N ASN A 266 -6.82 2.07 -24.33
CA ASN A 266 -7.57 3.16 -24.97
C ASN A 266 -9.08 2.87 -25.02
N GLU A 267 -9.47 1.60 -25.04
CA GLU A 267 -10.88 1.16 -25.03
C GLU A 267 -11.46 1.09 -23.61
N TYR A 268 -10.63 1.20 -22.57
CA TYR A 268 -11.02 1.07 -21.16
C TYR A 268 -10.60 2.30 -20.34
N PRO A 269 -11.22 3.48 -20.52
CA PRO A 269 -10.81 4.73 -19.88
C PRO A 269 -10.97 4.74 -18.35
N LYS A 270 -11.71 3.77 -17.79
CA LYS A 270 -11.83 3.57 -16.34
C LYS A 270 -10.64 2.83 -15.73
N LEU A 271 -9.67 2.40 -16.54
CA LEU A 271 -8.43 1.79 -16.10
C LEU A 271 -7.26 2.77 -16.34
N ARG A 272 -6.25 2.68 -15.49
CA ARG A 272 -5.00 3.44 -15.61
C ARG A 272 -3.81 2.49 -15.68
N LEU A 273 -2.82 2.90 -16.46
CA LEU A 273 -1.54 2.22 -16.58
C LEU A 273 -0.51 2.88 -15.66
N THR A 274 0.07 2.12 -14.76
CA THR A 274 1.24 2.53 -13.97
C THR A 274 2.42 1.62 -14.27
N GLN A 275 3.63 2.11 -14.01
CA GLN A 275 4.85 1.35 -14.17
C GLN A 275 5.43 1.03 -12.79
N GLY A 276 5.83 -0.23 -12.62
CA GLY A 276 6.60 -0.73 -11.47
C GLY A 276 7.88 -1.42 -11.93
N ARG A 277 8.51 -2.21 -11.06
CA ARG A 277 9.82 -2.81 -11.34
C ARG A 277 9.80 -3.94 -12.37
N LYS A 278 10.00 -3.56 -13.63
CA LYS A 278 9.89 -4.45 -14.81
C LYS A 278 8.49 -5.06 -14.96
N VAL A 279 7.47 -4.28 -14.61
CA VAL A 279 6.06 -4.63 -14.71
C VAL A 279 5.22 -3.41 -15.10
N LEU A 280 4.27 -3.62 -16.01
CA LEU A 280 3.21 -2.65 -16.29
C LEU A 280 1.99 -3.07 -15.49
N GLU A 281 1.43 -2.16 -14.70
CA GLU A 281 0.31 -2.44 -13.82
C GLU A 281 -0.93 -1.70 -14.30
N ILE A 282 -2.04 -2.41 -14.33
CA ILE A 282 -3.32 -1.90 -14.81
C ILE A 282 -4.28 -1.95 -13.65
N ARG A 283 -4.86 -0.80 -13.29
CA ARG A 283 -5.71 -0.65 -12.11
C ARG A 283 -6.94 0.17 -12.43
N PRO A 284 -8.08 -0.06 -11.76
CA PRO A 284 -9.21 0.85 -11.79
C PRO A 284 -8.80 2.27 -11.39
N THR A 285 -9.40 3.26 -12.06
CA THR A 285 -9.25 4.68 -11.74
C THR A 285 -10.19 5.04 -10.60
N ILE A 286 -9.86 4.55 -9.41
CA ILE A 286 -10.53 4.90 -8.16
C ILE A 286 -9.56 5.62 -7.22
N LYS A 287 -10.10 6.41 -6.29
CA LYS A 287 -9.32 7.10 -5.25
C LYS A 287 -8.95 6.13 -4.12
N TRP A 288 -8.15 5.12 -4.46
CA TRP A 288 -7.68 4.09 -3.54
C TRP A 288 -6.22 3.73 -3.82
N ASP A 289 -5.45 3.56 -2.75
CA ASP A 289 -4.03 3.24 -2.74
C ASP A 289 -3.65 2.54 -1.41
N LYS A 290 -2.36 2.20 -1.24
CA LYS A 290 -1.87 1.54 -0.02
C LYS A 290 -2.01 2.43 1.22
N GLY A 291 -1.97 3.75 1.08
CA GLY A 291 -2.24 4.71 2.16
C GLY A 291 -3.70 4.66 2.62
N LYS A 292 -4.65 4.60 1.69
CA LYS A 292 -6.07 4.40 2.01
C LYS A 292 -6.35 3.04 2.66
N ALA A 293 -5.64 2.00 2.23
CA ALA A 293 -5.72 0.69 2.89
C ALA A 293 -5.20 0.73 4.33
N LEU A 294 -4.11 1.46 4.60
CA LEU A 294 -3.59 1.71 5.95
C LEU A 294 -4.62 2.42 6.82
N GLU A 295 -5.22 3.52 6.32
CA GLU A 295 -6.24 4.28 7.05
C GLU A 295 -7.45 3.39 7.40
N PHE A 296 -7.97 2.65 6.42
CA PHE A 296 -9.10 1.74 6.61
C PHE A 296 -8.80 0.65 7.65
N LEU A 297 -7.59 0.09 7.64
CA LEU A 297 -7.19 -0.94 8.60
C LEU A 297 -7.03 -0.37 10.01
N LEU A 298 -6.50 0.85 10.16
CA LEU A 298 -6.47 1.52 11.46
C LEU A 298 -7.88 1.81 11.98
N GLU A 299 -8.78 2.27 11.13
CA GLU A 299 -10.19 2.46 11.48
C GLU A 299 -10.85 1.15 11.90
N SER A 300 -10.65 0.08 11.12
CA SER A 300 -11.17 -1.26 11.42
C SER A 300 -10.64 -1.85 12.74
N LEU A 301 -9.46 -1.41 13.18
CA LEU A 301 -8.86 -1.79 14.46
C LEU A 301 -9.30 -0.88 15.63
N GLY A 302 -10.15 0.11 15.39
CA GLY A 302 -10.61 1.07 16.40
C GLY A 302 -9.65 2.23 16.66
N TYR A 303 -8.69 2.46 15.76
CA TYR A 303 -7.62 3.47 15.91
C TYR A 303 -7.76 4.67 14.96
N ALA A 304 -8.93 4.90 14.35
CA ALA A 304 -9.15 5.99 13.39
C ALA A 304 -8.61 7.35 13.88
N ASN A 305 -8.90 7.69 15.15
CA ASN A 305 -8.55 8.97 15.78
C ASN A 305 -7.82 8.79 17.13
N SER A 306 -7.18 7.64 17.35
CA SER A 306 -6.51 7.38 18.63
C SER A 306 -5.08 7.92 18.63
N ASN A 307 -4.70 8.71 19.63
CA ASN A 307 -3.30 9.10 19.85
C ASN A 307 -2.46 7.99 20.52
N GLU A 308 -3.10 6.89 20.90
CA GLU A 308 -2.47 5.75 21.57
C GLU A 308 -1.97 4.70 20.58
N VAL A 309 -2.12 4.90 19.27
CA VAL A 309 -1.58 4.01 18.23
C VAL A 309 -0.27 4.54 17.67
N LEU A 310 0.62 3.64 17.26
CA LEU A 310 1.80 3.94 16.49
C LEU A 310 1.86 3.02 15.25
N PRO A 311 1.31 3.45 14.11
CA PRO A 311 1.42 2.68 12.88
C PRO A 311 2.86 2.73 12.35
N VAL A 312 3.40 1.56 12.02
CA VAL A 312 4.72 1.41 11.40
C VAL A 312 4.53 0.69 10.08
N TYR A 313 4.87 1.36 8.98
CA TYR A 313 4.81 0.76 7.64
C TYR A 313 6.22 0.45 7.16
N ILE A 314 6.44 -0.75 6.65
CA ILE A 314 7.72 -1.17 6.05
C ILE A 314 7.46 -1.56 4.60
N GLY A 315 8.15 -0.92 3.65
CA GLY A 315 7.96 -1.15 2.22
C GLY A 315 9.15 -0.73 1.38
N ASP A 316 9.25 -1.21 0.15
CA ASP A 316 10.43 -1.04 -0.69
C ASP A 316 10.16 -0.23 -1.98
N ASP A 317 8.90 -0.15 -2.42
CA ASP A 317 8.53 0.31 -3.75
C ASP A 317 7.73 1.62 -3.75
N ARG A 318 7.62 2.24 -4.93
CA ARG A 318 6.94 3.52 -5.10
C ARG A 318 5.49 3.52 -4.59
N THR A 319 4.81 2.38 -4.62
CA THR A 319 3.43 2.28 -4.11
C THR A 319 3.35 2.38 -2.59
N ASP A 320 4.43 2.11 -1.86
CA ASP A 320 4.49 2.26 -0.41
C ASP A 320 4.62 3.72 0.03
N GLU A 321 5.08 4.60 -0.88
CA GLU A 321 5.11 6.05 -0.64
C GLU A 321 3.73 6.63 -0.32
N ASP A 322 2.67 6.05 -0.88
CA ASP A 322 1.29 6.45 -0.55
C ASP A 322 1.01 6.25 0.96
N ALA A 323 1.49 5.14 1.54
CA ALA A 323 1.36 4.87 2.97
C ALA A 323 2.32 5.72 3.81
N PHE A 324 3.58 5.88 3.39
CA PHE A 324 4.54 6.74 4.08
C PHE A 324 4.07 8.20 4.15
N LYS A 325 3.51 8.71 3.06
CA LYS A 325 2.94 10.06 3.01
C LYS A 325 1.78 10.22 3.99
N VAL A 326 0.86 9.25 4.07
CA VAL A 326 -0.22 9.27 5.07
C VAL A 326 0.33 9.35 6.49
N LEU A 327 1.36 8.55 6.82
CA LEU A 327 1.97 8.56 8.16
C LEU A 327 2.65 9.90 8.48
N ARG A 328 3.37 10.46 7.50
CA ARG A 328 4.00 11.78 7.60
C ARG A 328 2.98 12.89 7.81
N ASP A 329 1.95 12.95 6.96
CA ASP A 329 0.92 14.00 6.98
C ASP A 329 0.10 13.95 8.28
N ARG A 330 -0.12 12.76 8.84
CA ARG A 330 -0.80 12.58 10.13
C ARG A 330 0.07 12.96 11.34
N GLY A 331 1.39 13.05 11.17
CA GLY A 331 2.33 13.26 12.27
C GLY A 331 2.33 12.12 13.31
N GLN A 332 1.82 10.94 12.94
CA GLN A 332 1.64 9.80 13.83
C GLN A 332 2.04 8.51 13.13
N GLY A 333 3.01 7.81 13.71
CA GLY A 333 3.63 6.66 13.08
C GLY A 333 4.79 7.05 12.18
N PHE A 334 5.38 6.06 11.51
CA PHE A 334 6.48 6.30 10.59
C PHE A 334 6.59 5.20 9.53
N GLY A 335 7.11 5.59 8.38
CA GLY A 335 7.52 4.69 7.31
C GLY A 335 8.97 4.25 7.45
N ILE A 336 9.26 3.02 7.05
CA ILE A 336 10.61 2.48 6.89
C ILE A 336 10.78 2.01 5.45
N LEU A 337 11.65 2.68 4.69
CA LEU A 337 11.97 2.29 3.32
C LEU A 337 12.97 1.12 3.33
N VAL A 338 12.70 0.07 2.56
CA VAL A 338 13.65 -1.01 2.30
C VAL A 338 14.41 -0.72 1.01
N SER A 339 15.68 -0.34 1.11
CA SER A 339 16.52 -0.04 -0.05
C SER A 339 18.01 -0.01 0.30
N LYS A 340 18.84 -0.65 -0.54
CA LYS A 340 20.31 -0.51 -0.51
C LYS A 340 20.83 0.78 -1.11
N VAL A 341 19.98 1.46 -1.89
CA VAL A 341 20.33 2.67 -2.62
C VAL A 341 19.46 3.83 -2.16
N PRO A 342 20.00 5.06 -2.08
CA PRO A 342 19.20 6.24 -1.78
C PRO A 342 18.04 6.39 -2.76
N LYS A 343 16.87 6.73 -2.22
CA LYS A 343 15.67 7.06 -3.01
C LYS A 343 14.98 8.26 -2.38
N GLU A 344 14.34 9.08 -3.20
CA GLU A 344 13.38 10.05 -2.67
C GLU A 344 12.24 9.28 -1.99
N THR A 345 11.96 9.62 -0.74
CA THR A 345 10.98 8.89 0.07
C THR A 345 10.36 9.76 1.16
N ASN A 346 9.11 9.46 1.49
CA ASN A 346 8.41 9.99 2.63
C ASN A 346 8.68 9.20 3.93
N ALA A 347 9.37 8.05 3.84
CA ALA A 347 9.77 7.27 5.01
C ALA A 347 10.67 8.09 5.96
N SER A 348 10.57 7.79 7.27
CA SER A 348 11.41 8.43 8.30
C SER A 348 12.71 7.68 8.51
N TYR A 349 12.69 6.37 8.29
CA TYR A 349 13.84 5.49 8.48
C TYR A 349 14.07 4.62 7.25
N SER A 350 15.22 3.95 7.24
CA SER A 350 15.56 2.97 6.20
C SER A 350 16.00 1.63 6.78
N LEU A 351 15.87 0.58 5.98
CA LEU A 351 16.50 -0.72 6.14
C LEU A 351 17.09 -1.12 4.78
N GLN A 352 18.17 -1.87 4.77
CA GLN A 352 18.90 -2.13 3.52
C GLN A 352 18.21 -3.18 2.65
N GLU A 353 17.70 -4.25 3.26
CA GLU A 353 17.17 -5.41 2.54
C GLU A 353 16.25 -6.28 3.43
N PRO A 354 15.53 -7.28 2.87
CA PRO A 354 14.64 -8.15 3.64
C PRO A 354 15.28 -8.81 4.87
N ALA A 355 16.59 -9.06 4.85
CA ALA A 355 17.29 -9.61 6.00
C ALA A 355 17.24 -8.67 7.22
N GLU A 356 17.44 -7.36 7.02
CA GLU A 356 17.36 -6.39 8.11
C GLU A 356 15.91 -6.16 8.57
N VAL A 357 14.92 -6.31 7.68
CA VAL A 357 13.50 -6.30 8.07
C VAL A 357 13.21 -7.41 9.08
N LYS A 358 13.70 -8.63 8.81
CA LYS A 358 13.57 -9.77 9.74
C LYS A 358 14.22 -9.47 11.09
N ASP A 359 15.42 -8.91 11.09
CA ASP A 359 16.16 -8.60 12.33
C ASP A 359 15.46 -7.49 13.13
N PHE A 360 14.95 -6.46 12.46
CA PHE A 360 14.15 -5.39 13.08
C PHE A 360 12.88 -5.95 13.74
N LEU A 361 12.15 -6.84 13.06
CA LEU A 361 10.96 -7.49 13.61
C LEU A 361 11.29 -8.33 14.86
N TRP A 362 12.38 -9.09 14.85
CA TRP A 362 12.83 -9.83 16.03
C TRP A 362 13.18 -8.91 17.19
N ARG A 363 13.88 -7.80 16.91
CA ARG A 363 14.25 -6.84 17.95
C ARG A 363 13.01 -6.18 18.58
N LEU A 364 11.97 -5.88 17.79
CA LEU A 364 10.67 -5.41 18.31
C LEU A 364 9.99 -6.44 19.22
N VAL A 365 10.03 -7.72 18.84
CA VAL A 365 9.49 -8.83 19.65
C VAL A 365 10.22 -8.94 20.98
N GLU A 366 11.55 -8.92 20.96
CA GLU A 366 12.39 -9.02 22.17
C GLU A 366 12.14 -7.85 23.11
N TRP A 367 12.13 -6.62 22.58
CA TRP A 367 11.80 -5.42 23.34
C TRP A 367 10.45 -5.53 24.03
N LYS A 368 9.41 -5.95 23.29
CA LYS A 368 8.06 -6.06 23.86
C LYS A 368 7.98 -7.15 24.92
N ARG A 369 8.64 -8.30 24.72
CA ARG A 369 8.72 -9.39 25.70
C ARG A 369 9.35 -8.92 27.01
N LEU A 370 10.48 -8.22 26.95
CA LEU A 370 11.17 -7.69 28.12
C LEU A 370 10.31 -6.63 28.83
N SER A 371 9.63 -5.76 28.08
CA SER A 371 8.76 -4.73 28.65
C SER A 371 7.55 -5.30 29.43
N GLN A 372 7.08 -6.49 29.07
CA GLN A 372 6.00 -7.18 29.78
C GLN A 372 6.51 -7.92 31.02
N GLN A 373 7.71 -8.49 30.96
CA GLN A 373 8.35 -9.14 32.12
C GLN A 373 8.69 -8.16 33.24
N GLN A 374 8.96 -6.89 32.93
CA GLN A 374 9.22 -5.85 33.93
C GLN A 374 7.93 -5.28 34.58
N ARG A 375 6.76 -5.57 34.01
CA ARG A 375 5.45 -5.12 34.53
C ARG A 375 4.74 -6.16 35.38
N ASN A 376 5.16 -7.42 35.28
CA ASN A 376 4.71 -8.53 36.12
C ASN A 376 5.74 -8.74 37.23
#